data_AF-A0A182IS52-F1
#
_entry.id   AF-A0A182IS52-F1
#
_cell.length_a   1.000
_cell.length_b   1.000
_cell.length_c   1.000
_cell.angle_alpha   90.00
_cell.angle_beta   90.00
_cell.angle_gamma   90.00
#
_symmetry.space_group_name_H-M   'P 1'
#
loop_
_entity.id
_entity.type
_entity.pdbx_description
1 polymer ?
#
loop_
_entity_poly.entity_id
_entity_poly.type
_entity_poly.pdbx_seq_one_letter_code
_entity_poly.pdbx_strand_id
1 'polypeptide(L)'
;MMANSKSTIRNTFLYTPCCCPVGKKLEKQQFGCGKPARKRKSYKTPRRIQYLAKPRKPKRKYQPQQVQQYTTQTEVSRPYDEPYASKRLQQLAQPHVRKLVAAQEEYRRFIARNQQEQLEKRIKKSMFTVYSRLANVQLPDLSELKGMTPDEWQKHRDWLARNAQPKMPPAPEQPKRDRKPLSALLNRIESLAAPRFTRSKFTGKERPLPAVSPAATKATPSEYVQKLAEPIARRRRAKGPIVEDTSIPENVLKAQASSRIVQLAAAKHYANVKNEYRDNPFIVEPNALKAKASDRILELAKPKKVKK
;
A
#
# COMPACT_ATOMS: atom_id res chain seq x y z
N MET A 1 53.19 40.67 38.37
CA MET A 1 53.12 39.62 37.33
C MET A 1 52.37 38.44 37.91
N MET A 2 51.09 38.29 37.56
CA MET A 2 50.27 37.15 38.01
C MET A 2 49.63 36.50 36.77
N ALA A 3 49.97 35.23 36.58
CA ALA A 3 49.49 34.40 35.49
C ALA A 3 48.13 33.81 35.85
N ASN A 4 47.08 34.23 35.14
CA ASN A 4 45.76 33.62 35.22
C ASN A 4 45.59 32.59 34.09
N SER A 5 45.74 31.32 34.44
CA SER A 5 45.41 30.18 33.57
C SER A 5 43.89 30.00 33.50
N LYS A 6 43.30 30.31 32.34
CA LYS A 6 41.90 30.01 32.04
C LYS A 6 41.77 28.54 31.68
N SER A 7 41.11 27.77 32.56
CA SER A 7 40.77 26.36 32.34
C SER A 7 39.67 26.23 31.29
N THR A 8 39.98 25.53 30.20
CA THR A 8 39.01 25.11 29.18
C THR A 8 38.28 23.86 29.65
N ILE A 9 37.04 23.99 30.09
CA ILE A 9 36.13 22.86 30.35
C ILE A 9 35.69 22.30 28.99
N ARG A 10 36.37 21.24 28.53
CA ARG A 10 35.87 20.35 27.47
C ARG A 10 34.95 19.32 28.11
N ASN A 11 33.64 19.54 28.02
CA ASN A 11 32.64 18.53 28.34
C ASN A 11 32.58 17.49 27.20
N THR A 12 33.46 16.48 27.25
CA THR A 12 33.30 15.25 26.47
C THR A 12 32.29 14.35 27.19
N PHE A 13 31.01 14.46 26.81
CA PHE A 13 30.01 13.46 27.17
C PHE A 13 30.26 12.18 26.35
N LEU A 14 31.07 11.27 26.90
CA LEU A 14 31.12 9.89 26.46
C LEU A 14 29.92 9.16 27.07
N TYR A 15 28.82 9.08 26.32
CA TYR A 15 27.68 8.26 26.71
C TYR A 15 27.87 6.84 26.17
N THR A 16 28.29 5.93 27.05
CA THR A 16 28.29 4.47 26.83
C THR A 16 26.91 3.91 27.18
N PRO A 17 26.12 3.35 26.25
CA PRO A 17 24.86 2.71 26.58
C PRO A 17 25.11 1.19 26.74
N CYS A 18 25.53 0.76 27.91
CA CYS A 18 25.39 -0.64 28.30
C CYS A 18 25.17 -0.78 29.81
N CYS A 19 23.93 -1.11 30.18
CA CYS A 19 23.53 -1.52 31.52
C CYS A 19 24.09 -2.92 31.85
N CYS A 20 25.41 -3.04 31.97
CA CYS A 20 26.06 -4.21 32.53
C CYS A 20 26.62 -3.84 33.92
N PRO A 21 26.22 -4.50 35.01
CA PRO A 21 26.83 -4.25 36.31
C PRO A 21 28.30 -4.72 36.28
N VAL A 22 29.21 -3.75 36.29
CA VAL A 22 30.64 -3.98 36.47
C VAL A 22 30.92 -4.16 37.97
N GLY A 23 31.46 -5.32 38.33
CA GLY A 23 32.21 -5.49 39.58
C GLY A 23 31.49 -6.23 40.70
N LYS A 24 31.47 -7.58 40.65
CA LYS A 24 31.65 -8.40 41.85
C LYS A 24 32.67 -9.50 41.56
N LYS A 25 33.66 -9.58 42.45
CA LYS A 25 34.82 -10.48 42.42
C LYS A 25 34.37 -11.94 42.47
N LEU A 26 35.09 -12.78 41.74
CA LEU A 26 34.93 -14.22 41.65
C LEU A 26 35.42 -14.90 42.95
N GLU A 27 34.49 -15.30 43.81
CA GLU A 27 34.76 -16.35 44.79
C GLU A 27 34.38 -17.71 44.19
N LYS A 28 35.38 -18.59 44.13
CA LYS A 28 35.27 -19.97 43.65
C LYS A 28 34.51 -20.79 44.67
N GLN A 29 33.20 -20.90 44.53
CA GLN A 29 32.43 -21.99 45.12
C GLN A 29 31.98 -22.94 44.01
N GLN A 30 32.61 -24.11 43.98
CA GLN A 30 32.22 -25.24 43.15
C GLN A 30 30.90 -25.81 43.69
N PHE A 31 29.78 -25.12 43.45
CA PHE A 31 28.47 -25.74 43.53
C PHE A 31 28.21 -26.46 42.22
N GLY A 32 28.04 -27.77 42.28
CA GLY A 32 27.64 -28.62 41.16
C GLY A 32 26.41 -28.03 40.48
N CYS A 33 26.63 -27.42 39.32
CA CYS A 33 25.60 -26.83 38.50
C CYS A 33 24.80 -27.93 37.79
N GLY A 34 23.93 -28.60 38.56
CA GLY A 34 22.79 -29.31 38.03
C GLY A 34 21.99 -28.34 37.16
N LYS A 35 22.06 -28.52 35.84
CA LYS A 35 21.35 -27.67 34.88
C LYS A 35 19.89 -27.58 35.31
N PRO A 36 19.33 -26.38 35.53
CA PRO A 36 17.92 -26.26 35.92
C PRO A 36 17.07 -26.93 34.85
N ALA A 37 16.16 -27.80 35.28
CA ALA A 37 15.24 -28.50 34.39
C ALA A 37 14.60 -27.47 33.45
N ARG A 38 14.88 -27.58 32.15
CA ARG A 38 14.32 -26.66 31.14
C ARG A 38 12.81 -26.66 31.31
N LYS A 39 12.25 -25.53 31.78
CA LYS A 39 10.80 -25.32 31.83
C LYS A 39 10.24 -25.69 30.45
N ARG A 40 9.40 -26.72 30.40
CA ARG A 40 8.76 -27.16 29.15
C ARG A 40 8.11 -25.92 28.55
N LYS A 41 8.56 -25.51 27.36
CA LYS A 41 7.94 -24.42 26.62
C LYS A 41 6.49 -24.85 26.40
N SER A 42 5.55 -24.27 27.15
CA SER A 42 4.15 -24.39 26.80
C SER A 42 4.03 -23.71 25.44
N TYR A 43 3.87 -24.52 24.39
CA TYR A 43 3.61 -23.99 23.07
C TYR A 43 2.25 -23.29 23.15
N LYS A 44 2.26 -21.98 23.41
CA LYS A 44 1.06 -21.16 23.30
C LYS A 44 0.63 -21.25 21.85
N THR A 45 -0.46 -21.97 21.61
CA THR A 45 -1.07 -22.09 20.29
C THR A 45 -1.23 -20.68 19.72
N PRO A 46 -0.72 -20.38 18.51
CA PRO A 46 -0.73 -19.02 17.98
C PRO A 46 -2.17 -18.50 17.92
N ARG A 47 -2.36 -17.21 18.22
CA ARG A 47 -3.69 -16.55 18.29
C ARG A 47 -4.57 -16.87 17.09
N ARG A 48 -3.97 -17.00 15.90
CA ARG A 48 -4.66 -17.38 14.66
C ARG A 48 -5.28 -18.78 14.72
N ILE A 49 -4.54 -19.78 15.21
CA ILE A 49 -5.06 -21.15 15.34
C ILE A 49 -6.15 -21.19 16.41
N GLN A 50 -5.96 -20.48 17.53
CA GLN A 50 -7.02 -20.34 18.54
C GLN A 50 -8.28 -19.66 17.98
N TYR A 51 -8.12 -18.67 17.08
CA TYR A 51 -9.24 -18.01 16.42
C TYR A 51 -9.96 -18.92 15.42
N LEU A 52 -9.21 -19.70 14.63
CA LEU A 52 -9.76 -20.67 13.68
C LEU A 52 -10.43 -21.88 14.35
N ALA A 53 -9.94 -22.26 15.54
CA ALA A 53 -10.51 -23.35 16.34
C ALA A 53 -11.82 -22.95 17.04
N LYS A 54 -12.18 -21.66 17.09
CA LYS A 54 -13.48 -21.25 17.62
C LYS A 54 -14.58 -21.67 16.63
N PRO A 55 -15.54 -22.51 17.03
CA PRO A 55 -16.64 -22.88 16.16
C PRO A 55 -17.38 -21.61 15.72
N ARG A 56 -17.61 -21.48 14.41
CA ARG A 56 -18.37 -20.36 13.86
C ARG A 56 -19.80 -20.47 14.37
N LYS A 57 -20.25 -19.56 15.22
CA LYS A 57 -21.64 -19.50 15.65
C LYS A 57 -22.52 -19.34 14.40
N PRO A 58 -23.48 -20.24 14.14
CA PRO A 58 -24.36 -20.13 12.98
C PRO A 58 -25.17 -18.84 13.11
N LYS A 59 -24.93 -17.89 12.20
CA LYS A 59 -25.78 -16.69 12.10
C LYS A 59 -27.06 -17.11 11.40
N ARG A 60 -28.21 -17.00 12.07
CA ARG A 60 -29.52 -17.12 11.41
C ARG A 60 -29.61 -15.99 10.37
N LYS A 61 -30.00 -16.34 9.14
CA LYS A 61 -29.99 -15.43 7.97
C LYS A 61 -30.90 -14.20 8.18
N TYR A 62 -31.85 -14.30 9.11
CA TYR A 62 -32.81 -13.25 9.48
C TYR A 62 -32.99 -13.20 11.00
N GLN A 63 -32.12 -12.49 11.69
CA GLN A 63 -32.46 -11.91 13.00
C GLN A 63 -32.38 -10.39 12.85
N PRO A 64 -33.49 -9.65 13.00
CA PRO A 64 -33.42 -8.19 13.02
C PRO A 64 -32.51 -7.79 14.18
N GLN A 65 -31.40 -7.12 13.87
CA GLN A 65 -30.57 -6.53 14.91
C GLN A 65 -31.40 -5.44 15.58
N GLN A 66 -31.64 -5.56 16.88
CA GLN A 66 -32.16 -4.45 17.67
C GLN A 66 -31.13 -3.32 17.59
N VAL A 67 -31.49 -2.25 16.89
CA VAL A 67 -30.71 -1.02 16.84
C VAL A 67 -30.80 -0.42 18.23
N GLN A 68 -29.73 -0.52 19.02
CA GLN A 68 -29.66 0.20 20.28
C GLN A 68 -29.64 1.69 19.95
N GLN A 69 -30.76 2.37 20.21
CA GLN A 69 -30.84 3.82 20.16
C GLN A 69 -30.06 4.34 21.38
N TYR A 70 -28.75 4.52 21.22
CA TYR A 70 -27.99 5.25 22.21
C TYR A 70 -28.43 6.71 22.16
N THR A 71 -29.10 7.19 23.21
CA THR A 71 -29.31 8.60 23.50
C THR A 71 -27.98 9.22 23.95
N THR A 72 -26.99 9.26 23.05
CA THR A 72 -25.83 10.11 23.28
C THR A 72 -26.30 11.55 23.16
N GLN A 73 -26.46 12.22 24.31
CA GLN A 73 -26.58 13.68 24.37
C GLN A 73 -25.36 14.25 23.66
N THR A 74 -25.56 14.72 22.43
CA THR A 74 -24.49 15.30 21.64
C THR A 74 -24.37 16.73 22.11
N GLU A 75 -23.39 17.00 22.97
CA GLU A 75 -23.06 18.37 23.34
C GLU A 75 -22.51 19.08 22.10
N VAL A 76 -23.32 19.98 21.55
CA VAL A 76 -22.93 20.85 20.43
C VAL A 76 -22.09 21.98 21.00
N SER A 77 -20.77 21.78 21.09
CA SER A 77 -19.86 22.88 21.40
C SER A 77 -19.77 23.84 20.22
N ARG A 78 -20.02 25.13 20.48
CA ARG A 78 -19.97 26.17 19.46
C ARG A 78 -18.54 26.72 19.40
N PRO A 79 -17.96 26.88 18.20
CA PRO A 79 -16.51 27.12 18.02
C PRO A 79 -15.99 28.47 18.53
N TYR A 80 -16.86 29.36 19.01
CA TYR A 80 -16.51 30.67 19.58
C TYR A 80 -16.33 30.65 21.10
N ASP A 81 -16.70 29.55 21.77
CA ASP A 81 -16.61 29.43 23.24
C ASP A 81 -15.22 28.94 23.71
N GLU A 82 -14.34 28.50 22.81
CA GLU A 82 -12.97 28.11 23.13
C GLU A 82 -11.99 29.30 22.94
N PRO A 83 -11.30 29.78 23.99
CA PRO A 83 -10.32 30.87 23.88
C PRO A 83 -9.09 30.51 23.03
N TYR A 84 -8.92 29.23 22.68
CA TYR A 84 -7.90 28.73 21.78
C TYR A 84 -8.55 27.81 20.75
N ALA A 85 -8.39 28.14 19.46
CA ALA A 85 -8.91 27.32 18.37
C ALA A 85 -8.47 25.85 18.55
N SER A 86 -9.43 24.91 18.57
CA SER A 86 -9.17 23.47 18.67
C SER A 86 -7.98 23.03 17.82
N LYS A 87 -7.18 22.06 18.30
CA LYS A 87 -6.04 21.49 17.54
C LYS A 87 -6.44 21.06 16.12
N ARG A 88 -7.70 20.68 15.92
CA ARG A 88 -8.29 20.37 14.61
C ARG A 88 -8.41 21.61 13.71
N LEU A 89 -8.91 22.74 14.22
CA LEU A 89 -8.95 24.02 13.50
C LEU A 89 -7.54 24.54 13.19
N GLN A 90 -6.60 24.43 14.12
CA GLN A 90 -5.19 24.78 13.87
C GLN A 90 -4.54 23.88 12.79
N GLN A 91 -4.87 22.59 12.76
CA GLN A 91 -4.41 21.65 11.74
C GLN A 91 -5.04 21.93 10.37
N LEU A 92 -6.29 22.40 10.33
CA LEU A 92 -6.99 22.83 9.11
C LEU A 92 -6.45 24.17 8.59
N ALA A 93 -5.97 25.04 9.48
CA ALA A 93 -5.36 26.33 9.13
C ALA A 93 -3.91 26.21 8.60
N GLN A 94 -3.27 25.05 8.74
CA GLN A 94 -1.90 24.86 8.29
C GLN A 94 -1.89 24.32 6.84
N PRO A 95 -1.46 25.10 5.84
CA PRO A 95 -1.35 24.61 4.48
C PRO A 95 -0.34 23.46 4.47
N HIS A 96 -0.79 22.27 4.12
CA HIS A 96 -0.02 21.02 4.12
C HIS A 96 1.33 21.16 3.39
N VAL A 97 1.36 22.00 2.35
CA VAL A 97 2.55 22.43 1.61
C VAL A 97 3.63 23.01 2.54
N ARG A 98 3.29 23.93 3.46
CA ARG A 98 4.28 24.58 4.35
C ARG A 98 4.93 23.58 5.31
N LYS A 99 4.17 22.61 5.82
CA LYS A 99 4.73 21.53 6.65
C LYS A 99 5.70 20.66 5.87
N LEU A 100 5.36 20.35 4.62
CA LEU A 100 6.22 19.54 3.76
C LEU A 100 7.49 20.32 3.38
N VAL A 101 7.39 21.62 3.08
CA VAL A 101 8.55 22.47 2.79
C VAL A 101 9.45 22.63 4.03
N ALA A 102 8.88 22.93 5.20
CA ALA A 102 9.66 23.01 6.45
C ALA A 102 10.34 21.68 6.80
N ALA A 103 9.64 20.55 6.64
CA ALA A 103 10.23 19.24 6.81
C ALA A 103 11.34 18.98 5.78
N GLN A 104 11.18 19.41 4.53
CA GLN A 104 12.22 19.29 3.51
C GLN A 104 13.50 20.03 3.92
N GLU A 105 13.37 21.24 4.46
CA GLU A 105 14.48 22.06 4.93
C GLU A 105 15.19 21.44 6.14
N GLU A 106 14.44 21.02 7.15
CA GLU A 106 14.96 20.38 8.37
C GLU A 106 15.74 19.10 8.05
N TYR A 107 15.21 18.27 7.16
CA TYR A 107 15.76 16.95 6.89
C TYR A 107 16.69 16.89 5.68
N ARG A 108 16.93 18.01 4.97
CA ARG A 108 17.75 18.07 3.75
C ARG A 108 19.14 17.45 3.91
N ARG A 109 19.69 17.47 5.11
CA ARG A 109 21.04 16.98 5.43
C ARG A 109 21.11 15.50 5.81
N PHE A 110 20.00 14.90 6.23
CA PHE A 110 19.98 13.57 6.86
C PHE A 110 19.13 12.54 6.11
N ILE A 111 18.27 12.99 5.19
CA ILE A 111 17.36 12.11 4.45
C ILE A 111 18.06 11.45 3.26
N ALA A 112 17.76 10.17 3.05
CA ALA A 112 18.18 9.45 1.85
C ALA A 112 17.47 9.99 0.59
N ARG A 113 18.16 9.96 -0.56
CA ARG A 113 17.68 10.50 -1.85
C ARG A 113 16.26 10.02 -2.22
N ASN A 114 15.95 8.74 -2.02
CA ASN A 114 14.63 8.18 -2.32
C ASN A 114 13.50 8.80 -1.48
N GLN A 115 13.77 9.14 -0.23
CA GLN A 115 12.80 9.79 0.66
C GLN A 115 12.64 11.27 0.30
N GLN A 116 13.72 11.94 -0.13
CA GLN A 116 13.66 13.30 -0.66
C GLN A 116 12.77 13.38 -1.90
N GLU A 117 12.90 12.45 -2.84
CA GLU A 117 12.04 12.38 -4.04
C GLU A 117 10.57 12.13 -3.70
N GLN A 118 10.28 11.30 -2.70
CA GLN A 118 8.91 11.09 -2.23
C GLN A 118 8.31 12.36 -1.62
N LEU A 119 9.12 13.12 -0.88
CA LEU A 119 8.73 14.37 -0.25
C LEU A 119 8.47 15.45 -1.31
N GLU A 120 9.33 15.57 -2.32
CA GLU A 120 9.12 16.44 -3.48
C GLU A 120 7.86 16.08 -4.27
N LYS A 121 7.57 14.79 -4.48
CA LYS A 121 6.33 14.34 -5.13
C LYS A 121 5.09 14.74 -4.31
N ARG A 122 5.16 14.67 -2.98
CA ARG A 122 4.07 15.12 -2.09
C ARG A 122 3.91 16.65 -2.13
N ILE A 123 5.00 17.40 -2.14
CA ILE A 123 4.97 18.87 -2.32
C ILE A 123 4.31 19.21 -3.65
N LYS A 124 4.78 18.63 -4.77
CA LYS A 124 4.17 18.86 -6.09
C LYS A 124 2.67 18.51 -6.11
N LYS A 125 2.28 17.35 -5.57
CA LYS A 125 0.87 16.94 -5.52
C LYS A 125 0.00 17.88 -4.68
N SER A 126 0.54 18.39 -3.57
CA SER A 126 -0.16 19.34 -2.69
C SER A 126 -0.20 20.76 -3.25
N MET A 127 0.80 21.17 -4.04
CA MET A 127 0.85 22.44 -4.77
C MET A 127 -0.21 22.56 -5.86
N PHE A 128 -0.85 21.46 -6.29
CA PHE A 128 -1.97 21.50 -7.25
C PHE A 128 -3.36 21.49 -6.57
N THR A 129 -3.42 21.50 -5.24
CA THR A 129 -4.72 21.56 -4.53
C THR A 129 -5.24 22.99 -4.48
N VAL A 130 -6.58 23.17 -4.42
CA VAL A 130 -7.27 24.48 -4.43
C VAL A 130 -6.67 25.51 -3.44
N TYR A 131 -6.12 25.03 -2.33
CA TYR A 131 -5.50 25.86 -1.29
C TYR A 131 -4.14 26.47 -1.67
N SER A 132 -3.43 25.95 -2.67
CA SER A 132 -2.20 26.58 -3.18
C SER A 132 -2.52 27.83 -4.01
N ARG A 133 -3.66 27.82 -4.73
CA ARG A 133 -4.15 28.97 -5.51
C ARG A 133 -4.53 30.15 -4.62
N LEU A 134 -5.01 29.88 -3.41
CA LEU A 134 -5.33 30.89 -2.40
C LEU A 134 -4.08 31.46 -1.69
N ALA A 135 -2.91 30.84 -1.87
CA ALA A 135 -1.71 31.17 -1.09
C ALA A 135 -0.80 32.25 -1.71
N ASN A 136 -1.24 32.96 -2.76
CA ASN A 136 -0.46 34.00 -3.47
C ASN A 136 0.97 33.56 -3.84
N VAL A 137 1.18 32.27 -4.11
CA VAL A 137 2.45 31.81 -4.67
C VAL A 137 2.41 32.16 -6.15
N GLN A 138 3.19 33.16 -6.56
CA GLN A 138 3.36 33.48 -7.97
C GLN A 138 3.89 32.22 -8.67
N LEU A 139 3.07 31.68 -9.56
CA LEU A 139 3.52 30.65 -10.48
C LEU A 139 4.60 31.29 -11.36
N PRO A 140 5.72 30.62 -11.65
CA PRO A 140 6.69 31.15 -12.59
C PRO A 140 5.98 31.47 -13.89
N ASP A 141 6.32 32.61 -14.48
CA ASP A 141 5.71 33.08 -15.72
C ASP A 141 5.77 31.94 -16.74
N LEU A 142 4.60 31.60 -17.28
CA LEU A 142 4.48 30.63 -18.35
C LEU A 142 5.18 31.24 -19.55
N SER A 143 6.48 30.97 -19.68
CA SER A 143 7.27 31.30 -20.86
C SER A 143 6.44 30.89 -22.07
N GLU A 144 6.11 31.86 -22.93
CA GLU A 144 5.34 31.61 -24.13
C GLU A 144 5.90 30.38 -24.82
N LEU A 145 5.05 29.36 -24.99
CA LEU A 145 5.47 28.08 -25.55
C LEU A 145 5.96 28.37 -26.97
N LYS A 146 7.29 28.40 -27.11
CA LYS A 146 7.95 28.60 -28.40
C LYS A 146 7.46 27.48 -29.31
N GLY A 147 6.72 27.82 -30.36
CA GLY A 147 6.26 26.86 -31.34
C GLY A 147 7.47 26.11 -31.92
N MET A 148 7.38 24.78 -32.02
CA MET A 148 8.46 24.00 -32.63
C MET A 148 8.67 24.45 -34.08
N THR A 149 9.93 24.59 -34.46
CA THR A 149 10.31 24.78 -35.85
C THR A 149 9.93 23.55 -36.69
N PRO A 150 9.74 23.67 -38.02
CA PRO A 150 9.41 22.53 -38.88
C PRO A 150 10.39 21.35 -38.75
N ASP A 151 11.68 21.64 -38.58
CA ASP A 151 12.72 20.62 -38.38
C ASP A 151 12.61 19.91 -37.02
N GLU A 152 12.29 20.65 -35.95
CA GLU A 152 12.01 20.07 -34.64
C GLU A 152 10.74 19.21 -34.68
N TRP A 153 9.74 19.62 -35.47
CA TRP A 153 8.54 18.84 -35.69
C TRP A 153 8.81 17.54 -36.44
N GLN A 154 9.69 17.55 -37.43
CA GLN A 154 10.16 16.35 -38.13
C GLN A 154 10.86 15.39 -37.15
N LYS A 155 11.80 15.89 -36.34
CA LYS A 155 12.48 15.11 -35.28
C LYS A 155 11.49 14.55 -34.26
N HIS A 156 10.45 15.32 -33.93
CA HIS A 156 9.40 14.88 -33.02
C HIS A 156 8.56 13.75 -33.63
N ARG A 157 8.20 13.83 -34.92
CA ARG A 157 7.54 12.75 -35.64
C ARG A 157 8.38 11.47 -35.68
N ASP A 158 9.68 11.58 -35.94
CA ASP A 158 10.60 10.43 -35.93
C ASP A 158 10.75 9.80 -34.53
N TRP A 159 10.72 10.64 -33.49
CA TRP A 159 10.72 10.17 -32.11
C TRP A 159 9.41 9.46 -31.74
N LEU A 160 8.27 9.99 -32.17
CA LEU A 160 6.96 9.35 -32.02
C LEU A 160 6.91 8.01 -32.75
N ALA A 161 7.40 7.94 -33.99
CA ALA A 161 7.47 6.70 -34.77
C ALA A 161 8.30 5.62 -34.08
N ARG A 162 9.45 5.99 -33.50
CA ARG A 162 10.30 5.06 -32.73
C ARG A 162 9.63 4.57 -31.43
N ASN A 163 8.94 5.45 -30.72
CA ASN A 163 8.31 5.11 -29.43
C ASN A 163 6.93 4.44 -29.58
N ALA A 164 6.26 4.62 -30.71
CA ALA A 164 5.02 3.95 -31.05
C ALA A 164 5.23 2.46 -31.33
N GLN A 165 6.46 2.04 -31.67
CA GLN A 165 6.79 0.63 -31.80
C GLN A 165 6.60 -0.08 -30.44
N PRO A 166 5.96 -1.26 -30.43
CA PRO A 166 5.77 -2.01 -29.20
C PRO A 166 7.13 -2.34 -28.58
N LYS A 167 7.31 -1.97 -27.31
CA LYS A 167 8.53 -2.33 -26.56
C LYS A 167 8.59 -3.84 -26.44
N MET A 168 9.44 -4.48 -27.23
CA MET A 168 9.78 -5.88 -27.01
C MET A 168 10.41 -6.00 -25.62
N PRO A 169 9.83 -6.79 -24.70
CA PRO A 169 10.49 -7.04 -23.44
C PRO A 169 11.87 -7.67 -23.75
N PRO A 170 12.94 -7.28 -23.04
CA PRO A 170 14.22 -7.95 -23.20
C PRO A 170 14.01 -9.44 -22.98
N ALA A 171 14.61 -10.26 -23.84
CA ALA A 171 14.57 -11.70 -23.67
C ALA A 171 15.05 -12.03 -22.24
N PRO A 172 14.32 -12.86 -21.49
CA PRO A 172 14.73 -13.18 -20.13
C PRO A 172 16.14 -13.77 -20.19
N GLU A 173 17.08 -13.12 -19.49
CA GLU A 173 18.42 -13.65 -19.36
C GLU A 173 18.31 -15.06 -18.78
N GLN A 174 18.76 -16.06 -19.53
CA GLN A 174 18.81 -17.41 -19.01
C GLN A 174 19.73 -17.40 -17.79
N PRO A 175 19.27 -17.90 -16.63
CA PRO A 175 20.11 -17.88 -15.44
C PRO A 175 21.35 -18.72 -15.72
N LYS A 176 22.51 -18.07 -15.81
CA LYS A 176 23.81 -18.73 -15.86
C LYS A 176 23.99 -19.49 -14.54
N ARG A 177 23.78 -20.80 -14.58
CA ARG A 177 24.00 -21.66 -13.43
C ARG A 177 25.45 -22.09 -13.44
N ASP A 178 26.29 -21.38 -12.72
CA ASP A 178 27.68 -21.77 -12.52
C ASP A 178 27.70 -23.09 -11.74
N ARG A 179 27.87 -24.20 -12.46
CA ARG A 179 27.99 -25.53 -11.85
C ARG A 179 29.38 -25.64 -11.24
N LYS A 180 29.43 -25.74 -9.92
CA LYS A 180 30.69 -26.09 -9.24
C LYS A 180 31.08 -27.52 -9.59
N PRO A 181 32.37 -27.81 -9.85
CA PRO A 181 32.83 -29.18 -10.09
C PRO A 181 32.55 -30.05 -8.85
N LEU A 182 32.34 -31.36 -9.08
CA LEU A 182 31.98 -32.31 -8.03
C LEU A 182 32.99 -32.30 -6.87
N SER A 183 34.29 -32.17 -7.17
CA SER A 183 35.37 -32.10 -6.18
C SER A 183 35.17 -31.00 -5.14
N ALA A 184 34.70 -29.82 -5.56
CA ALA A 184 34.41 -28.70 -4.65
C ALA A 184 33.15 -28.92 -3.79
N LEU A 185 32.31 -29.91 -4.14
CA LEU A 185 31.06 -30.21 -3.46
C LEU A 185 31.16 -31.44 -2.54
N LEU A 186 32.18 -32.30 -2.68
CA LEU A 186 32.32 -33.55 -1.91
C LEU A 186 32.19 -33.33 -0.40
N ASN A 187 32.98 -32.41 0.17
CA ASN A 187 32.95 -32.11 1.61
C ASN A 187 31.54 -31.68 2.08
N ARG A 188 30.82 -30.93 1.25
CA ARG A 188 29.46 -30.50 1.57
C ARG A 188 28.47 -31.66 1.46
N ILE A 189 28.61 -32.50 0.44
CA ILE A 189 27.78 -33.69 0.26
C ILE A 189 27.96 -34.61 1.46
N GLU A 190 29.19 -34.86 1.90
CA GLU A 190 29.50 -35.64 3.10
C GLU A 190 28.88 -35.02 4.36
N SER A 191 28.98 -33.69 4.53
CA SER A 191 28.36 -33.01 5.68
C SER A 191 26.82 -33.09 5.69
N LEU A 192 26.20 -33.16 4.50
CA LEU A 192 24.75 -33.26 4.34
C LEU A 192 24.27 -34.72 4.45
N ALA A 193 25.11 -35.66 4.02
CA ALA A 193 24.87 -37.09 4.17
C ALA A 193 25.01 -37.51 5.64
N ALA A 194 25.87 -36.84 6.40
CA ALA A 194 25.95 -37.05 7.84
C ALA A 194 24.60 -36.70 8.51
N PRO A 195 24.06 -37.58 9.37
CA PRO A 195 22.81 -37.30 10.05
C PRO A 195 22.97 -36.07 10.94
N ARG A 196 22.07 -35.09 10.79
CA ARG A 196 22.09 -33.84 11.55
C ARG A 196 22.11 -34.04 13.08
N PHE A 197 21.58 -35.17 13.53
CA PHE A 197 21.65 -35.62 14.92
C PHE A 197 21.99 -37.11 14.92
N THR A 198 23.08 -37.49 15.58
CA THR A 198 23.33 -38.89 15.95
C THR A 198 22.20 -39.34 16.86
N ARG A 199 21.21 -40.03 16.31
CA ARG A 199 20.10 -40.57 17.11
C ARG A 199 20.65 -41.68 17.99
N SER A 200 20.91 -41.39 19.27
CA SER A 200 21.26 -42.40 20.28
C SER A 200 20.19 -43.50 20.44
N LYS A 201 19.00 -43.31 19.86
CA LYS A 201 17.94 -44.32 19.80
C LYS A 201 18.16 -45.41 18.75
N PHE A 202 19.12 -45.26 17.85
CA PHE A 202 19.42 -46.21 16.78
C PHE A 202 20.80 -46.89 16.93
N THR A 203 21.57 -46.55 17.96
CA THR A 203 22.83 -47.24 18.29
C THR A 203 22.63 -48.56 19.03
N GLY A 204 21.41 -49.10 19.03
CA GLY A 204 21.14 -50.46 19.49
C GLY A 204 21.33 -51.46 18.37
N LYS A 205 21.62 -52.72 18.69
CA LYS A 205 21.53 -53.82 17.72
C LYS A 205 20.15 -53.74 17.06
N GLU A 206 20.11 -53.58 15.74
CA GLU A 206 18.85 -53.64 14.99
C GLU A 206 18.15 -54.92 15.41
N ARG A 207 16.91 -54.79 15.90
CA ARG A 207 16.14 -55.99 16.24
C ARG A 207 15.97 -56.74 14.92
N PRO A 208 16.35 -58.03 14.85
CA PRO A 208 16.11 -58.80 13.65
C PRO A 208 14.61 -58.71 13.37
N LEU A 209 14.27 -58.07 12.25
CA LEU A 209 12.88 -58.04 11.81
C LEU A 209 12.49 -59.50 11.59
N PRO A 210 11.33 -59.95 12.08
CA PRO A 210 10.88 -61.30 11.83
C PRO A 210 10.83 -61.51 10.31
N ALA A 211 11.48 -62.57 9.83
CA ALA A 211 11.49 -62.90 8.42
C ALA A 211 10.04 -62.98 7.92
N VAL A 212 9.78 -62.35 6.78
CA VAL A 212 8.47 -62.41 6.13
C VAL A 212 8.14 -63.88 5.87
N SER A 213 6.92 -64.30 6.22
CA SER A 213 6.52 -65.69 6.00
C SER A 213 6.61 -66.03 4.51
N PRO A 214 7.01 -67.26 4.14
CA PRO A 214 7.16 -67.63 2.72
C PRO A 214 5.85 -67.54 1.94
N ALA A 215 4.70 -67.62 2.62
CA ALA A 215 3.38 -67.40 2.05
C ALA A 215 3.16 -65.92 1.66
N ALA A 216 3.59 -64.98 2.50
CA ALA A 216 3.46 -63.55 2.21
C ALA A 216 4.35 -63.12 1.02
N THR A 217 5.49 -63.78 0.79
CA THR A 217 6.35 -63.53 -0.37
C THR A 217 5.71 -63.97 -1.70
N LYS A 218 4.81 -64.97 -1.66
CA LYS A 218 4.10 -65.49 -2.84
C LYS A 218 2.73 -64.85 -3.07
N ALA A 219 2.24 -64.05 -2.12
CA ALA A 219 0.92 -63.46 -2.18
C ALA A 219 0.86 -62.38 -3.28
N THR A 220 -0.02 -62.58 -4.26
CA THR A 220 -0.31 -61.57 -5.27
C THR A 220 -1.23 -60.49 -4.68
N PRO A 221 -0.96 -59.19 -4.92
CA PRO A 221 -1.82 -58.12 -4.42
C PRO A 221 -3.20 -58.18 -5.09
N SER A 222 -4.25 -57.87 -4.34
CA SER A 222 -5.60 -57.76 -4.89
C SER A 222 -5.69 -56.63 -5.92
N GLU A 223 -6.64 -56.73 -6.85
CA GLU A 223 -6.88 -55.72 -7.89
C GLU A 223 -7.06 -54.32 -7.31
N TYR A 224 -7.74 -54.21 -6.16
CA TYR A 224 -7.92 -52.94 -5.45
C TYR A 224 -6.59 -52.35 -4.94
N VAL A 225 -5.69 -53.20 -4.42
CA VAL A 225 -4.36 -52.76 -3.96
C VAL A 225 -3.50 -52.34 -5.16
N GLN A 226 -3.60 -53.03 -6.29
CA GLN A 226 -2.94 -52.63 -7.53
C GLN A 226 -3.43 -51.25 -7.99
N LYS A 227 -4.76 -51.01 -7.97
CA LYS A 227 -5.36 -49.72 -8.30
C LYS A 227 -4.96 -48.58 -7.34
N LEU A 228 -4.75 -48.88 -6.06
CA LEU A 228 -4.25 -47.90 -5.09
C LEU A 228 -2.75 -47.61 -5.27
N ALA A 229 -1.99 -48.60 -5.74
CA ALA A 229 -0.57 -48.47 -6.02
C ALA A 229 -0.29 -47.69 -7.32
N GLU A 230 -1.26 -47.65 -8.24
CA GLU A 230 -1.17 -46.78 -9.41
C GLU A 230 -0.91 -45.34 -8.97
N PRO A 231 0.07 -44.65 -9.58
CA PRO A 231 0.38 -43.28 -9.21
C PRO A 231 -0.82 -42.41 -9.50
N ILE A 232 -1.54 -42.01 -8.45
CA ILE A 232 -2.58 -41.00 -8.55
C ILE A 232 -1.95 -39.81 -9.26
N ALA A 233 -2.46 -39.48 -10.44
CA ALA A 233 -2.05 -38.31 -11.21
C ALA A 233 -2.29 -37.10 -10.31
N ARG A 234 -1.25 -36.71 -9.55
CA ARG A 234 -1.29 -35.54 -8.71
C ARG A 234 -1.61 -34.41 -9.66
N ARG A 235 -2.81 -33.82 -9.53
CA ARG A 235 -3.16 -32.59 -10.23
C ARG A 235 -1.94 -31.69 -10.14
N ARG A 236 -1.24 -31.51 -11.25
CA ARG A 236 -0.02 -30.70 -11.28
C ARG A 236 -0.43 -29.37 -10.65
N ARG A 237 0.14 -29.04 -9.49
CA ARG A 237 -0.14 -27.74 -8.83
C ARG A 237 0.30 -26.57 -9.72
N ALA A 238 1.13 -26.84 -10.71
CA ALA A 238 1.21 -26.03 -11.91
C ALA A 238 0.04 -26.40 -12.83
N LYS A 239 -1.13 -25.78 -12.59
CA LYS A 239 -1.91 -25.33 -13.75
C LYS A 239 -0.92 -24.51 -14.60
N GLY A 240 -0.93 -24.67 -15.92
CA GLY A 240 -0.15 -23.79 -16.80
C GLY A 240 -0.51 -22.31 -16.57
N PRO A 241 -0.05 -21.37 -17.42
CA PRO A 241 -0.64 -20.04 -17.41
C PRO A 241 -2.17 -20.19 -17.40
N ILE A 242 -2.83 -19.52 -16.46
CA ILE A 242 -4.29 -19.54 -16.38
C ILE A 242 -4.74 -18.85 -17.67
N VAL A 243 -5.04 -19.64 -18.68
CA VAL A 243 -5.79 -19.17 -19.84
C VAL A 243 -7.20 -19.02 -19.30
N GLU A 244 -7.53 -17.81 -18.88
CA GLU A 244 -8.91 -17.47 -18.57
C GLU A 244 -9.69 -17.66 -19.87
N ASP A 245 -10.71 -18.52 -19.86
CA ASP A 245 -11.61 -18.66 -20.98
C ASP A 245 -12.34 -17.32 -21.14
N THR A 246 -11.81 -16.45 -22.01
CA THR A 246 -12.45 -15.19 -22.40
C THR A 246 -13.64 -15.40 -23.34
N SER A 247 -14.00 -16.65 -23.60
CA SER A 247 -15.15 -17.01 -24.41
C SER A 247 -16.41 -16.57 -23.69
N ILE A 248 -17.11 -15.61 -24.29
CA ILE A 248 -18.39 -15.12 -23.79
C ILE A 248 -19.42 -16.23 -24.06
N PRO A 249 -20.17 -16.68 -23.05
CA PRO A 249 -21.16 -17.74 -23.25
C PRO A 249 -22.24 -17.28 -24.24
N GLU A 250 -22.70 -18.17 -25.10
CA GLU A 250 -23.66 -17.84 -26.17
C GLU A 250 -24.94 -17.19 -25.65
N ASN A 251 -25.37 -17.53 -24.43
CA ASN A 251 -26.55 -16.96 -23.80
C ASN A 251 -26.41 -15.45 -23.55
N VAL A 252 -25.18 -14.96 -23.34
CA VAL A 252 -24.90 -13.52 -23.18
C VAL A 252 -24.91 -12.81 -24.53
N LEU A 253 -24.41 -13.47 -25.59
CA LEU A 253 -24.44 -12.92 -26.95
C LEU A 253 -25.87 -12.84 -27.52
N LYS A 254 -26.72 -13.81 -27.18
CA LYS A 254 -28.13 -13.89 -27.61
C LYS A 254 -29.08 -13.12 -26.68
N ALA A 255 -28.60 -12.58 -25.56
CA ALA A 255 -29.45 -11.88 -24.60
C ALA A 255 -29.94 -10.55 -25.20
N GLN A 256 -31.26 -10.41 -25.32
CA GLN A 256 -31.91 -9.16 -25.68
C GLN A 256 -32.24 -8.36 -24.42
N ALA A 257 -31.98 -7.05 -24.45
CA ALA A 257 -32.32 -6.16 -23.34
C ALA A 257 -33.84 -6.11 -23.14
N SER A 258 -34.30 -6.06 -21.88
CA SER A 258 -35.72 -5.91 -21.60
C SER A 258 -36.23 -4.57 -22.12
N SER A 259 -37.53 -4.51 -22.47
CA SER A 259 -38.17 -3.29 -22.98
C SER A 259 -37.93 -2.07 -22.09
N ARG A 260 -37.92 -2.25 -20.77
CA ARG A 260 -37.64 -1.18 -19.81
C ARG A 260 -36.18 -0.70 -19.85
N ILE A 261 -35.21 -1.59 -20.06
CA ILE A 261 -33.80 -1.21 -20.21
C ILE A 261 -33.61 -0.41 -21.50
N VAL A 262 -34.26 -0.81 -22.59
CA VAL A 262 -34.23 -0.06 -23.86
C VAL A 262 -34.82 1.34 -23.69
N GLN A 263 -35.95 1.47 -22.98
CA GLN A 263 -36.54 2.78 -22.66
C GLN A 263 -35.63 3.66 -21.79
N LEU A 264 -34.92 3.07 -20.83
CA LEU A 264 -34.01 3.81 -19.96
C LEU A 264 -32.69 4.19 -20.65
N ALA A 265 -32.26 3.40 -21.63
CA ALA A 265 -31.10 3.69 -22.48
C ALA A 265 -31.38 4.80 -23.51
N ALA A 266 -32.64 5.00 -23.90
CA ALA A 266 -33.00 6.14 -24.73
C ALA A 266 -32.67 7.44 -23.99
N ALA A 267 -31.89 8.31 -24.64
CA ALA A 267 -31.54 9.60 -24.07
C ALA A 267 -32.81 10.40 -23.78
N LYS A 268 -32.87 11.04 -22.60
CA LYS A 268 -33.98 11.92 -22.24
C LYS A 268 -33.99 13.10 -23.20
N HIS A 269 -35.01 13.18 -24.04
CA HIS A 269 -35.20 14.34 -24.91
C HIS A 269 -35.86 15.46 -24.09
N TYR A 270 -35.16 16.58 -23.96
CA TYR A 270 -35.68 17.75 -23.26
C TYR A 270 -36.12 18.79 -24.31
N ALA A 271 -37.40 18.78 -24.68
CA ALA A 271 -37.95 19.70 -25.69
C ALA A 271 -37.93 21.18 -25.25
N ASN A 272 -37.87 21.46 -23.94
CA ASN A 272 -38.02 22.80 -23.36
C ASN A 272 -36.79 23.26 -22.55
N VAL A 273 -35.64 22.58 -22.67
CA VAL A 273 -34.40 23.15 -22.13
C VAL A 273 -33.98 24.20 -23.14
N LYS A 274 -34.09 25.47 -22.75
CA LYS A 274 -33.43 26.58 -23.47
C LYS A 274 -31.97 26.18 -23.60
N ASN A 275 -31.57 25.73 -24.79
CA ASN A 275 -30.21 25.27 -25.06
C ASN A 275 -29.24 26.31 -24.48
N GLU A 276 -28.36 25.87 -23.57
CA GLU A 276 -27.28 26.71 -23.04
C GLU A 276 -26.37 27.22 -24.16
N TYR A 277 -26.44 26.58 -25.33
CA TYR A 277 -25.93 27.05 -26.60
C TYR A 277 -27.06 27.75 -27.37
N ARG A 278 -27.17 29.07 -27.23
CA ARG A 278 -27.90 29.87 -28.23
C ARG A 278 -27.16 29.73 -29.56
N ASP A 279 -27.89 29.43 -30.63
CA ASP A 279 -27.32 29.36 -31.99
C ASP A 279 -26.55 30.64 -32.36
N ASN A 280 -26.96 31.79 -31.79
CA ASN A 280 -26.23 33.04 -31.85
C ASN A 280 -26.02 33.63 -30.45
N PRO A 281 -24.80 33.57 -29.88
CA PRO A 281 -24.52 34.05 -28.52
C PRO A 281 -24.64 35.58 -28.38
N PHE A 282 -24.66 36.32 -29.49
CA PHE A 282 -24.69 37.79 -29.50
C PHE A 282 -26.09 38.40 -29.67
N ILE A 283 -27.13 37.59 -29.88
CA ILE A 283 -28.50 38.11 -29.99
C ILE A 283 -29.04 38.37 -28.58
N VAL A 284 -29.14 39.65 -28.23
CA VAL A 284 -29.77 40.13 -27.00
C VAL A 284 -31.29 39.99 -27.14
N GLU A 285 -31.98 39.56 -26.08
CA GLU A 285 -33.44 39.47 -26.12
C GLU A 285 -34.06 40.87 -26.28
N PRO A 286 -35.11 41.05 -27.09
CA PRO A 286 -35.74 42.36 -27.31
C PRO A 286 -36.31 42.95 -26.01
N ASN A 287 -36.69 42.10 -25.05
CA ASN A 287 -37.14 42.53 -23.73
C ASN A 287 -35.98 43.06 -22.87
N ALA A 288 -34.77 42.53 -23.03
CA ALA A 288 -33.60 43.05 -22.34
C ALA A 288 -33.21 44.44 -22.86
N LEU A 289 -33.37 44.71 -24.16
CA LEU A 289 -33.19 46.06 -24.74
C LEU A 289 -34.24 47.08 -24.24
N LYS A 290 -35.45 46.60 -23.92
CA LYS A 290 -36.55 47.42 -23.40
C LYS A 290 -36.57 47.52 -21.87
N ALA A 291 -35.74 46.75 -21.17
CA ALA A 291 -35.73 46.71 -19.72
C ALA A 291 -35.20 48.04 -19.16
N LYS A 292 -35.97 48.66 -18.27
CA LYS A 292 -35.55 49.84 -17.52
C LYS A 292 -35.00 49.41 -16.16
N ALA A 293 -33.99 50.12 -15.66
CA ALA A 293 -33.49 49.91 -14.31
C ALA A 293 -34.60 50.18 -13.29
N SER A 294 -34.67 49.38 -12.22
CA SER A 294 -35.66 49.60 -11.17
C SER A 294 -35.36 50.87 -10.37
N ASP A 295 -36.40 51.48 -9.80
CA ASP A 295 -36.28 52.73 -9.04
C ASP A 295 -35.24 52.66 -7.92
N ARG A 296 -35.14 51.49 -7.26
CA ARG A 296 -34.14 51.23 -6.23
C ARG A 296 -32.71 51.26 -6.77
N ILE A 297 -32.46 50.74 -7.97
CA ILE A 297 -31.14 50.78 -8.60
C ILE A 297 -30.79 52.23 -8.95
N LEU A 298 -31.76 52.99 -9.46
CA LEU A 298 -31.59 54.41 -9.75
C LEU A 298 -31.31 55.22 -8.48
N GLU A 299 -31.96 54.87 -7.37
CA GLU A 299 -31.72 55.49 -6.06
C GLU A 299 -30.31 55.20 -5.53
N LEU A 300 -29.87 53.94 -5.59
CA LEU A 300 -28.53 53.53 -5.16
C LEU A 300 -27.41 54.10 -6.05
N ALA A 301 -27.70 54.33 -7.32
CA ALA A 301 -26.76 54.97 -8.25
C ALA A 301 -26.56 56.46 -7.98
N LYS A 302 -27.41 57.10 -7.16
CA LYS A 302 -27.19 58.49 -6.74
C LYS A 302 -25.93 58.54 -5.88
N PRO A 303 -24.98 59.46 -6.16
CA PRO A 303 -23.76 59.56 -5.36
C PRO A 303 -24.10 59.87 -3.91
N LYS A 304 -23.46 59.16 -2.98
CA LYS A 304 -23.60 59.43 -1.55
C LYS A 304 -23.11 60.85 -1.31
N LYS A 305 -23.97 61.72 -0.77
CA LYS A 305 -23.58 63.07 -0.37
C LYS A 305 -22.51 62.96 0.71
N VAL A 306 -21.26 63.27 0.37
CA VAL A 306 -20.19 63.42 1.35
C VAL A 306 -20.52 64.67 2.15
N LYS A 307 -20.73 64.52 3.46
CA LYS A 307 -20.91 65.66 4.35
C LYS A 307 -19.59 66.45 4.33
N LYS A 308 -19.66 67.72 3.91
CA LYS A 308 -18.55 68.69 4.08
C LYS A 308 -18.44 69.07 5.55
#